data_AF-A0A850PTY0-F1
#
_entry.id   AF-A0A850PTY0-F1
#
_cell.length_a   1.000
_cell.length_b   1.000
_cell.length_c   1.000
_cell.angle_alpha   90.00
_cell.angle_beta   90.00
_cell.angle_gamma   90.00
#
_symmetry.space_group_name_H-M   'P 1'
#
loop_
_entity.id
_entity.type
_entity.pdbx_description
1 polymer ?
#
loop_
_entity_poly.entity_id
_entity_poly.type
_entity_poly.pdbx_seq_one_letter_code
_entity_poly.pdbx_strand_id
1 'polypeptide(L)' 'MKFDNQKLIEYTRAAGCRDTLHYEHKRPHADALLAIPDAIAWCWAKGGHWRKLINPAVTVTRDV' A
#
# COMPACT_ATOMS: atom_id res chain seq x y z
N MET A 1 -14.36 -4.44 -7.01
CA MET A 1 -13.61 -5.34 -6.11
C MET A 1 -13.25 -6.71 -6.70
N LYS A 2 -14.03 -7.34 -7.60
CA LYS A 2 -13.70 -8.67 -8.16
C LYS A 2 -12.34 -8.76 -8.89
N PHE A 3 -11.95 -7.70 -9.61
CA PHE A 3 -10.69 -7.68 -10.37
C PHE A 3 -9.45 -7.68 -9.47
N ASP A 4 -9.48 -6.91 -8.39
CA ASP A 4 -8.36 -6.76 -7.46
C ASP A 4 -8.04 -8.09 -6.74
N ASN A 5 -9.08 -8.75 -6.22
CA ASN A 5 -8.93 -10.08 -5.62
C ASN A 5 -8.40 -11.12 -6.61
N GLN A 6 -8.81 -11.06 -7.89
CA GLN A 6 -8.29 -11.97 -8.91
C GLN A 6 -6.80 -11.73 -9.15
N LYS A 7 -6.36 -10.47 -9.23
CA LYS A 7 -4.94 -10.11 -9.40
C LYS A 7 -4.09 -10.56 -8.23
N LEU A 8 -4.58 -10.38 -7.00
CA LEU A 8 -3.88 -10.87 -5.80
C LEU A 8 -3.67 -12.38 -5.85
N ILE A 9 -4.69 -13.16 -6.25
CA ILE A 9 -4.57 -14.62 -6.40
C ILE A 9 -3.56 -15.00 -7.51
N GLU A 10 -3.54 -14.27 -8.62
CA GLU A 10 -2.55 -14.48 -9.68
C GLU A 10 -1.13 -14.24 -9.17
N TYR A 11 -0.92 -13.18 -8.39
CA TYR A 11 0.38 -12.88 -7.80
C TYR A 11 0.82 -13.91 -6.75
N THR A 12 -0.09 -14.40 -5.89
CA THR A 12 0.29 -15.43 -4.90
C THR A 12 0.71 -16.74 -5.58
N ARG A 13 0.10 -17.08 -6.71
CA ARG A 13 0.50 -18.21 -7.54
C ARG A 13 1.87 -17.99 -8.18
N ALA A 14 2.08 -16.82 -8.79
CA ALA A 14 3.35 -16.48 -9.43
C ALA A 14 4.52 -16.45 -8.43
N ALA A 15 4.27 -16.05 -7.19
CA ALA A 15 5.26 -16.02 -6.11
C ALA A 15 5.39 -17.36 -5.34
N GLY A 16 4.63 -18.41 -5.71
CA GLY A 16 4.70 -19.72 -5.06
C GLY A 16 4.22 -19.74 -3.60
N CYS A 17 3.47 -18.73 -3.16
CA CYS A 17 3.10 -18.53 -1.75
C CYS A 17 1.59 -18.72 -1.49
N ARG A 18 0.87 -19.34 -2.43
CA ARG A 18 -0.59 -19.51 -2.36
C ARG A 18 -1.08 -20.11 -1.04
N ASP A 19 -0.37 -21.11 -0.51
CA ASP A 19 -0.79 -21.86 0.68
C ASP A 19 -0.24 -21.27 1.98
N THR A 20 0.64 -20.28 1.89
CA THR A 20 1.28 -19.62 3.05
C THR A 20 0.83 -18.17 3.24
N LEU A 21 0.30 -17.53 2.18
CA LEU A 21 -0.15 -16.15 2.19
C LEU A 21 -1.67 -16.08 2.17
N HIS A 22 -2.26 -15.76 3.32
CA HIS A 22 -3.69 -15.55 3.46
C HIS A 22 -4.02 -14.07 3.27
N TYR A 23 -4.85 -13.75 2.28
CA TYR A 23 -5.38 -12.41 2.11
C TYR A 23 -6.57 -12.21 3.06
N GLU A 24 -6.44 -11.26 3.99
CA GLU A 24 -7.51 -10.83 4.88
C GLU A 24 -7.88 -9.38 4.55
N HIS A 25 -9.09 -9.18 4.04
CA HIS A 25 -9.62 -7.84 3.82
C HIS A 25 -10.23 -7.30 5.12
N LYS A 26 -9.42 -6.58 5.89
CA LYS A 26 -9.87 -5.94 7.14
C LYS A 26 -10.82 -4.77 6.86
N ARG A 27 -11.71 -4.48 7.81
CA ARG A 27 -12.58 -3.29 7.74
C ARG A 27 -11.72 -2.01 7.76
N PRO A 28 -12.16 -0.91 7.13
CA PRO A 28 -11.38 0.32 7.03
C PRO A 28 -10.83 0.88 8.36
N HIS A 29 -11.55 0.66 9.47
CA HIS A 29 -11.13 1.11 10.82
C HIS A 29 -10.49 0.02 11.68
N ALA A 30 -10.41 -1.22 11.18
CA ALA A 30 -9.85 -2.33 11.94
C ALA A 30 -8.32 -2.26 12.05
N ASP A 31 -7.67 -1.46 11.19
CA ASP A 31 -6.24 -1.24 11.22
C ASP A 31 -5.95 0.25 10.99
N ALA A 32 -6.29 1.07 11.98
CA ALA A 32 -6.20 2.54 11.88
C ALA A 32 -4.78 3.04 11.52
N LEU A 33 -3.74 2.24 11.79
CA LEU A 33 -2.36 2.55 11.41
C LEU A 33 -2.11 2.47 9.90
N LEU A 34 -2.98 1.79 9.12
CA LEU A 34 -2.87 1.77 7.65
C LEU A 34 -3.13 3.15 7.00
N ALA A 35 -3.79 4.08 7.72
CA ALA A 35 -3.98 5.43 7.22
C ALA A 35 -2.65 6.23 7.15
N ILE A 36 -1.62 5.82 7.90
CA ILE A 36 -0.32 6.52 7.92
C ILE A 36 0.39 6.40 6.56
N PRO A 37 0.58 5.19 5.98
CA PRO A 37 1.07 5.04 4.61
C PRO A 37 0.30 5.89 3.58
N ASP A 38 -1.03 5.91 3.66
CA ASP A 38 -1.87 6.70 2.74
C ASP A 38 -1.62 8.21 2.88
N ALA A 39 -1.49 8.70 4.11
CA ALA A 39 -1.19 10.11 4.37
C ALA A 39 0.20 10.50 3.84
N ILE A 40 1.20 9.62 3.97
CA ILE A 40 2.55 9.83 3.42
C ILE A 40 2.48 9.89 1.89
N ALA A 41 1.83 8.92 1.26
CA ALA A 41 1.67 8.86 -0.19
C ALA A 41 0.94 10.10 -0.74
N TRP A 42 -0.12 10.53 -0.07
CA TRP A 42 -0.86 11.73 -0.45
C TRP A 42 -0.01 13.00 -0.32
N CYS A 43 0.74 13.18 0.79
CA CYS A 43 1.65 14.32 0.96
C CYS A 43 2.71 14.36 -0.14
N TRP A 44 3.25 13.19 -0.49
CA TRP A 44 4.22 13.04 -1.56
C TRP A 44 3.63 13.45 -2.91
N ALA A 45 2.45 12.93 -3.26
CA ALA A 45 1.75 13.24 -4.51
C ALA A 45 1.35 14.72 -4.60
N LYS A 46 0.87 15.30 -3.50
CA LYS A 46 0.45 16.72 -3.44
C LYS A 46 1.60 17.69 -3.66
N GLY A 47 2.83 17.34 -3.25
CA GLY A 47 4.01 18.14 -3.55
C GLY A 47 4.17 19.38 -2.68
N GLY A 48 4.99 20.33 -3.16
CA GLY A 48 5.18 21.64 -2.53
C GLY A 48 5.65 21.56 -1.08
N HIS A 49 4.95 22.27 -0.19
CA HIS A 49 5.24 22.28 1.24
C HIS A 49 5.08 20.88 1.88
N TRP A 50 4.07 20.12 1.46
CA TRP A 50 3.80 18.78 1.99
C TRP A 50 4.93 17.79 1.68
N ARG A 51 5.45 17.81 0.46
CA ARG A 51 6.59 16.95 0.08
C ARG A 51 7.85 17.32 0.87
N LYS A 52 8.09 18.62 1.12
CA LYS A 52 9.23 19.06 1.95
C LYS A 52 9.13 18.55 3.39
N LEU A 53 7.93 18.64 3.99
CA LEU A 53 7.71 18.18 5.36
C LEU A 53 7.88 16.66 5.51
N ILE A 54 7.41 15.89 4.54
CA ILE A 54 7.43 14.42 4.64
C ILE A 54 8.74 13.79 4.15
N ASN A 55 9.62 14.56 3.51
CA ASN A 55 10.89 14.08 2.98
C ASN A 55 11.73 13.26 3.99
N PRO A 56 11.84 13.62 5.28
CA PRO A 56 12.59 12.82 6.26
C PRO A 56 11.98 11.44 6.55
N ALA A 57 10.69 11.24 6.27
CA ALA A 57 10.00 9.97 6.48
C ALA A 57 10.06 9.04 5.24
N VAL A 58 10.64 9.50 4.12
CA VAL A 58 10.69 8.76 2.85
C VAL A 58 12.13 8.41 2.51
N THR A 59 12.47 7.12 2.52
CA THR A 59 13.83 6.66 2.22
C THR A 59 14.06 6.42 0.72
N VAL A 60 13.05 5.88 0.02
CA VAL A 60 13.16 5.53 -1.41
C VAL A 60 11.81 5.69 -2.08
N THR A 61 11.83 6.18 -3.32
CA THR A 61 10.68 6.16 -4.23
C THR A 61 11.05 5.42 -5.49
N ARG A 62 10.08 4.70 -6.08
CA ARG A 62 10.25 3.98 -7.34
C ARG A 62 9.15 4.42 -8.28
N ASP A 63 9.52 4.74 -9.51
CA ASP A 63 8.55 4.91 -10.59
C ASP A 63 7.96 3.54 -10.95
N VAL A 64 6.68 3.53 -11.31
CA VAL A 64 5.93 2.31 -11.66
C VAL A 64 5.79 2.21 -13.18
#